data_AF-A0A0F9E7W3-F1
#
_entry.id   AF-A0A0F9E7W3-F1
#
_cell.length_a   1.000
_cell.length_b   1.000
_cell.length_c   1.000
_cell.angle_alpha   90.00
_cell.angle_beta   90.00
_cell.angle_gamma   90.00
#
_symmetry.space_group_name_H-M   'P 1'
#
loop_
_entity.id
_entity.type
_entity.pdbx_description
1 polymer ?
#
loop_
_entity_poly.entity_id
_entity_poly.type
_entity_poly.pdbx_seq_one_letter_code
_entity_poly.pdbx_strand_id
1 'polypeptide(L)'
;MRFESWKIYHIARKHLPKDFLQSLYTRSSRLVYAWAANPRDCDETARNPIDRIRLMLEALDDEGYGDYARAAIDYMAEPLGCHCAEKSGAKSDKGTVDGEIADLASAVGNVADHIRDFVEKGKGDPVQINEAIRYGKRQFDELLDAAGMNKESD
;
A
#
# COMPACT_ATOMS: atom_id res chain seq x y z
N MET A 1 -3.09 -12.87 -1.59
CA MET A 1 -4.10 -12.61 -2.64
C MET A 1 -4.40 -11.12 -2.64
N ARG A 2 -4.21 -10.40 -3.76
CA ARG A 2 -4.56 -8.97 -3.87
C ARG A 2 -6.07 -8.86 -4.03
N PHE A 3 -6.72 -8.07 -3.18
CA PHE A 3 -8.16 -7.83 -3.28
C PHE A 3 -8.47 -7.08 -4.60
N GLU A 4 -9.57 -7.48 -5.26
CA GLU A 4 -10.00 -6.89 -6.54
C GLU A 4 -11.11 -5.87 -6.30
N SER A 5 -10.79 -4.58 -6.44
CA SER A 5 -11.67 -3.45 -6.11
C SER A 5 -13.02 -3.45 -6.84
N TRP A 6 -13.09 -3.99 -8.06
CA TRP A 6 -14.33 -4.12 -8.82
C TRP A 6 -15.41 -4.90 -8.06
N LYS A 7 -15.01 -5.84 -7.18
CA LYS A 7 -15.95 -6.61 -6.35
C LYS A 7 -16.74 -5.75 -5.38
N ILE A 8 -16.15 -4.65 -4.88
CA ILE A 8 -16.86 -3.70 -4.01
C ILE A 8 -18.02 -3.09 -4.79
N TYR A 9 -17.76 -2.59 -6.00
CA TYR A 9 -18.79 -1.98 -6.84
C TYR A 9 -19.82 -3.00 -7.35
N HIS A 10 -19.41 -4.24 -7.60
CA HIS A 10 -20.33 -5.33 -7.93
C HIS A 10 -21.31 -5.64 -6.79
N ILE A 11 -20.82 -5.77 -5.56
CA ILE A 11 -21.64 -5.99 -4.38
C ILE A 11 -22.52 -4.76 -4.09
N ALA A 12 -21.94 -3.56 -4.11
CA ALA A 12 -22.66 -2.31 -3.90
C ALA A 12 -23.85 -2.18 -4.87
N ARG A 13 -23.67 -2.47 -6.16
CA ARG A 13 -24.75 -2.44 -7.15
C ARG A 13 -25.86 -3.46 -6.89
N LYS A 14 -25.53 -4.61 -6.30
CA LYS A 14 -26.51 -5.67 -5.99
C LYS A 14 -27.36 -5.35 -4.76
N HIS A 15 -26.79 -4.63 -3.80
CA HIS A 15 -27.40 -4.46 -2.47
C HIS A 15 -27.81 -3.03 -2.14
N LEU A 16 -27.30 -2.03 -2.87
CA LEU A 16 -27.67 -0.63 -2.69
C LEU A 16 -28.62 -0.17 -3.81
N PRO A 17 -29.54 0.77 -3.52
CA PRO A 17 -30.39 1.36 -4.55
C PRO A 17 -29.57 1.97 -5.69
N LYS A 18 -30.06 1.82 -6.93
CA LYS A 18 -29.37 2.36 -8.12
C LYS A 18 -29.10 3.85 -7.98
N ASP A 19 -30.08 4.60 -7.52
CA ASP A 19 -30.02 6.06 -7.43
C ASP A 19 -29.02 6.51 -6.35
N PHE A 20 -28.80 5.69 -5.32
CA PHE A 20 -27.83 5.97 -4.26
C PHE A 20 -26.40 6.08 -4.80
N LEU A 21 -25.97 5.12 -5.64
CA LEU A 21 -24.62 5.15 -6.22
C LEU A 21 -24.45 6.28 -7.23
N GLN A 22 -25.52 6.62 -7.97
CA GLN A 22 -25.49 7.73 -8.92
C GLN A 22 -25.39 9.07 -8.20
N SER A 23 -26.15 9.26 -7.11
CA SER A 23 -26.09 10.48 -6.30
C SER A 23 -24.78 10.60 -5.54
N LEU A 24 -24.25 9.50 -5.01
CA LEU A 24 -23.00 9.50 -4.24
C LEU A 24 -21.80 9.95 -5.08
N TYR A 25 -21.72 9.49 -6.33
CA TYR A 25 -20.57 9.80 -7.19
C TYR A 25 -20.85 10.90 -8.22
N THR A 26 -22.09 11.36 -8.35
CA THR A 26 -22.53 12.30 -9.41
C THR A 26 -22.16 11.78 -10.80
N ARG A 27 -22.36 10.48 -11.05
CA ARG A 27 -21.99 9.80 -12.31
C ARG A 27 -23.13 9.00 -12.91
N SER A 28 -23.01 8.73 -14.20
CA SER A 28 -23.97 7.91 -14.94
C SER A 28 -23.97 6.46 -14.45
N SER A 29 -25.12 5.80 -14.55
CA SER A 29 -25.24 4.38 -14.22
C SER A 29 -24.31 3.52 -15.06
N ARG A 30 -24.10 3.86 -16.34
CA ARG A 30 -23.14 3.17 -17.21
C ARG A 30 -21.73 3.14 -16.61
N LEU A 31 -21.26 4.26 -16.07
CA LEU A 31 -19.93 4.32 -15.46
C LEU A 31 -19.84 3.50 -14.18
N VAL A 32 -20.89 3.51 -13.35
CA VAL A 32 -20.97 2.65 -12.15
C VAL A 32 -20.94 1.16 -12.54
N TYR A 33 -21.60 0.78 -13.64
CA TYR A 33 -21.54 -0.58 -14.15
C TYR A 33 -20.14 -0.95 -14.66
N ALA A 34 -19.45 -0.03 -15.33
CA ALA A 34 -18.07 -0.24 -15.78
C ALA A 34 -17.08 -0.39 -14.61
N TRP A 35 -17.34 0.24 -13.46
CA TRP A 35 -16.56 0.05 -12.22
C TRP A 35 -16.79 -1.32 -11.57
N ALA A 36 -17.98 -1.87 -11.74
CA ALA A 36 -18.39 -3.17 -11.20
C ALA A 36 -18.07 -4.35 -12.13
N ALA A 37 -17.64 -4.08 -13.36
CA ALA A 37 -17.39 -5.09 -14.38
C ALA A 37 -16.11 -5.89 -14.05
N ASN A 38 -16.20 -7.23 -14.16
CA ASN A 38 -15.04 -8.09 -14.00
C ASN A 38 -14.12 -7.93 -15.22
N PRO A 39 -12.86 -7.46 -15.04
CA PRO A 39 -11.94 -7.25 -16.16
C PRO A 39 -11.54 -8.53 -16.90
N ARG A 40 -11.85 -9.72 -16.36
CA ARG A 40 -11.62 -11.00 -17.05
C ARG A 40 -12.72 -11.36 -18.04
N ASP A 41 -13.94 -10.89 -17.79
CA ASP A 41 -15.15 -11.35 -18.51
C ASP A 41 -15.82 -10.21 -19.29
N CYS A 42 -15.34 -8.97 -19.17
CA CYS A 42 -15.96 -7.78 -19.75
C CYS A 42 -14.95 -6.97 -20.56
N ASP A 43 -15.31 -6.66 -21.81
CA ASP A 43 -14.49 -5.83 -22.71
C ASP A 43 -14.43 -4.36 -22.28
N GLU A 44 -15.53 -3.85 -21.69
CA GLU A 44 -15.61 -2.49 -21.16
C GLU A 44 -15.49 -2.49 -19.63
N THR A 45 -14.35 -2.02 -19.14
CA THR A 45 -14.13 -1.74 -17.71
C THR A 45 -13.62 -0.31 -17.51
N ALA A 46 -13.80 0.22 -16.30
CA ALA A 46 -13.27 1.53 -15.94
C ALA A 46 -12.59 1.50 -14.57
N ARG A 47 -11.50 2.25 -14.42
CA ARG A 47 -10.84 2.43 -13.12
C ARG A 47 -11.80 3.08 -12.13
N ASN A 48 -12.08 2.39 -11.03
CA ASN A 48 -13.07 2.81 -10.06
C ASN A 48 -12.48 3.82 -9.03
N PRO A 49 -13.33 4.53 -8.27
CA PRO A 49 -12.85 5.49 -7.27
C PRO A 49 -11.90 4.89 -6.22
N ILE A 50 -12.10 3.66 -5.78
CA ILE A 50 -11.21 3.00 -4.80
C ILE A 50 -9.80 2.80 -5.38
N ASP A 51 -9.70 2.40 -6.65
CA ASP A 51 -8.40 2.32 -7.34
C ASP A 51 -7.71 3.68 -7.42
N ARG A 52 -8.49 4.74 -7.68
CA ARG A 52 -7.97 6.11 -7.76
C ARG A 52 -7.49 6.61 -6.41
N ILE A 53 -8.26 6.38 -5.35
CA ILE A 53 -7.88 6.71 -3.98
C ILE A 53 -6.60 5.96 -3.62
N ARG A 54 -6.50 4.66 -3.91
CA ARG A 54 -5.27 3.89 -3.66
C ARG A 54 -4.05 4.53 -4.32
N LEU A 55 -4.15 4.88 -5.61
CA LEU A 55 -3.04 5.51 -6.33
C LEU A 55 -2.65 6.87 -5.74
N MET A 56 -3.65 7.63 -5.28
CA MET A 56 -3.41 8.91 -4.61
C MET A 56 -2.70 8.71 -3.26
N LEU A 57 -3.11 7.71 -2.47
CA LEU A 57 -2.48 7.41 -1.18
C LEU A 57 -1.06 6.87 -1.35
N GLU A 58 -0.82 6.06 -2.37
CA GLU A 58 0.52 5.58 -2.76
C GLU A 58 1.42 6.77 -3.14
N ALA A 59 0.94 7.67 -3.99
CA ALA A 59 1.68 8.90 -4.34
C ALA A 59 1.94 9.80 -3.12
N LEU A 60 0.99 9.94 -2.18
CA LEU A 60 1.20 10.72 -0.96
C LEU A 60 2.29 10.10 -0.08
N ASP A 61 2.28 8.78 0.08
CA ASP A 61 3.29 8.07 0.85
C ASP A 61 4.67 8.27 0.20
N ASP A 62 4.79 8.13 -1.12
CA ASP A 62 6.04 8.31 -1.87
C ASP A 62 6.62 9.73 -1.75
N GLU A 63 5.76 10.75 -1.66
CA GLU A 63 6.12 12.14 -1.39
C GLU A 63 6.41 12.44 0.09
N GLY A 64 6.39 11.43 0.96
CA GLY A 64 6.71 11.55 2.40
C GLY A 64 5.53 11.94 3.30
N TYR A 65 4.31 11.99 2.77
CA TYR A 65 3.07 12.27 3.50
C TYR A 65 2.32 10.98 3.89
N GLY A 66 3.07 9.92 4.24
CA GLY A 66 2.52 8.62 4.60
C GLY A 66 1.63 8.62 5.85
N ASP A 67 1.81 9.60 6.74
CA ASP A 67 0.95 9.85 7.90
C ASP A 67 -0.48 10.24 7.49
N TYR A 68 -0.63 11.13 6.50
CA TYR A 68 -1.94 11.46 5.92
C TYR A 68 -2.53 10.29 5.15
N ALA A 69 -1.68 9.51 4.46
CA ALA A 69 -2.15 8.31 3.77
C ALA A 69 -2.73 7.28 4.75
N ARG A 70 -2.07 7.08 5.90
CA ARG A 70 -2.56 6.22 6.99
C ARG A 70 -3.84 6.78 7.62
N ALA A 71 -3.88 8.07 7.95
CA ALA A 71 -5.07 8.70 8.52
C ALA A 71 -6.30 8.59 7.60
N ALA A 72 -6.11 8.68 6.28
CA ALA A 72 -7.20 8.47 5.32
C ALA A 72 -7.72 7.02 5.33
N ILE A 73 -6.84 6.03 5.53
CA ILE A 73 -7.25 4.62 5.68
C ILE A 73 -8.01 4.42 6.99
N ASP A 74 -7.53 4.99 8.09
CA ASP A 74 -8.21 4.94 9.39
C ASP A 74 -9.61 5.56 9.32
N TYR A 75 -9.72 6.72 8.68
CA TYR A 75 -11.01 7.38 8.42
C TYR A 75 -11.97 6.47 7.63
N MET A 76 -11.47 5.74 6.62
CA MET A 76 -12.30 4.79 5.87
C MET A 76 -12.64 3.52 6.66
N ALA A 77 -11.85 3.17 7.67
CA ALA A 77 -12.04 2.00 8.53
C ALA A 77 -12.95 2.27 9.73
N GLU A 78 -13.13 3.54 10.12
CA GLU A 78 -13.98 3.98 11.24
C GLU A 78 -15.40 3.39 11.22
N PRO A 79 -16.13 3.29 10.09
CA PRO A 79 -17.47 2.69 10.06
C PRO A 79 -17.51 1.21 10.47
N LEU A 80 -16.36 0.54 10.46
CA LEU A 80 -16.21 -0.86 10.88
C LEU A 80 -15.62 -0.99 12.29
N GLY A 81 -15.36 0.11 12.99
CA GLY A 81 -14.70 0.12 14.31
C GLY A 81 -13.26 -0.39 14.25
N CYS A 82 -12.61 -0.30 13.08
CA CYS A 82 -11.27 -0.82 12.83
C CYS A 82 -10.28 0.33 12.62
N HIS A 83 -8.99 0.03 12.78
CA HIS A 83 -7.88 0.93 12.40
C HIS A 83 -6.84 0.14 11.59
N CYS A 84 -6.06 0.86 10.80
CA CYS A 84 -4.94 0.34 10.04
C CYS A 84 -3.76 0.12 10.97
N ALA A 85 -3.47 -1.15 11.28
CA ALA A 85 -2.19 -1.52 11.86
C ALA A 85 -1.18 -1.77 10.73
N GLU A 86 0.09 -1.43 10.99
CA GLU A 86 1.16 -2.00 10.17
C GLU A 86 1.07 -3.51 10.23
N LYS A 87 1.21 -4.16 9.08
CA LYS A 87 1.23 -5.62 9.04
C LYS A 87 2.42 -6.06 9.90
N SER A 88 2.15 -6.84 10.95
CA SER A 88 3.15 -7.39 11.88
C SER A 88 4.44 -7.74 11.14
N GLY A 89 5.58 -7.34 11.73
CA GLY A 89 6.92 -7.27 11.15
C GLY A 89 7.25 -8.33 10.09
N ALA A 90 8.02 -7.92 9.09
CA ALA A 90 8.44 -8.80 8.02
C ALA A 90 9.08 -10.07 8.60
N LYS A 91 8.62 -11.24 8.10
CA LYS A 91 9.13 -12.53 8.53
C LYS A 91 10.43 -12.82 7.83
N SER A 92 11.44 -13.28 8.57
CA SER A 92 12.73 -13.67 8.02
C SER A 92 12.55 -14.67 6.88
N ASP A 93 13.14 -14.37 5.73
CA ASP A 93 13.13 -15.28 4.58
C ASP A 93 14.36 -16.21 4.59
N LYS A 94 15.45 -15.81 5.27
CA LYS A 94 16.67 -16.62 5.42
C LYS A 94 16.63 -17.56 6.63
N GLY A 95 15.76 -17.30 7.60
CA GLY A 95 15.65 -18.05 8.85
C GLY A 95 16.90 -18.04 9.72
N THR A 96 17.90 -17.20 9.40
CA THR A 96 19.18 -17.11 10.10
C THR A 96 19.59 -15.65 10.25
N VAL A 97 20.04 -15.30 11.46
CA VAL A 97 20.47 -13.93 11.80
C VAL A 97 21.57 -13.44 10.86
N ASP A 98 22.57 -14.27 10.56
CA ASP A 98 23.70 -13.88 9.70
C ASP A 98 23.26 -13.53 8.27
N GLY A 99 22.27 -14.25 7.73
CA GLY A 99 21.70 -13.97 6.42
C GLY A 99 20.96 -12.62 6.39
N GLU A 100 20.15 -12.37 7.40
CA GLU A 100 19.39 -11.11 7.51
C GLU A 100 20.30 -9.90 7.80
N ILE A 101 21.43 -10.08 8.50
CA ILE A 101 22.44 -9.02 8.69
C ILE A 101 23.04 -8.60 7.34
N ALA A 102 23.33 -9.55 6.46
CA ALA A 102 23.90 -9.26 5.15
C ALA A 102 22.91 -8.50 4.26
N ASP A 103 21.63 -8.89 4.28
CA ASP A 103 20.56 -8.22 3.56
C ASP A 103 20.30 -6.81 4.11
N LEU A 104 20.29 -6.63 5.43
CA LEU A 104 20.20 -5.32 6.08
C LEU A 104 21.41 -4.42 5.73
N ALA A 105 22.63 -4.95 5.74
CA ALA A 105 23.83 -4.18 5.41
C ALA A 105 23.79 -3.68 3.95
N SER A 106 23.30 -4.52 3.04
CA SER A 106 23.09 -4.17 1.63
C SER A 106 22.00 -3.09 1.47
N ALA A 107 20.90 -3.21 2.22
CA ALA A 107 19.83 -2.21 2.23
C ALA A 107 20.32 -0.83 2.72
N VAL A 108 21.11 -0.79 3.79
CA VAL A 108 21.72 0.45 4.30
C VAL A 108 22.69 1.05 3.28
N GLY A 109 23.48 0.21 2.61
CA GLY A 109 24.35 0.64 1.50
C GLY A 109 23.55 1.33 0.38
N ASN A 110 22.44 0.74 -0.04
CA ASN A 110 21.57 1.32 -1.07
C ASN A 110 21.00 2.68 -0.66
N VAL A 111 20.55 2.82 0.60
CA VAL A 111 20.09 4.12 1.14
C VAL A 111 21.22 5.16 1.07
N ALA A 112 22.43 4.78 1.50
CA ALA A 112 23.57 5.68 1.48
C ALA A 112 23.96 6.12 0.05
N ASP A 113 23.90 5.21 -0.92
CA ASP A 113 24.21 5.53 -2.32
C ASP A 113 23.17 6.46 -2.94
N HIS A 114 21.87 6.24 -2.70
CA HIS A 114 20.82 7.15 -3.18
C HIS A 114 20.90 8.55 -2.54
N ILE A 115 21.21 8.62 -1.24
CA ILE A 115 21.44 9.91 -0.56
C ILE A 115 22.67 10.61 -1.13
N ARG A 116 23.77 9.87 -1.36
CA ARG A 116 24.99 10.44 -1.94
C ARG A 116 24.75 10.99 -3.34
N ASP A 117 24.04 10.24 -4.18
CA ASP A 117 23.70 10.68 -5.54
C ASP A 117 22.83 11.95 -5.54
N PHE A 118 21.87 12.03 -4.62
CA PHE A 118 21.05 13.22 -4.43
C PHE A 118 21.88 14.45 -4.01
N VAL A 119 22.74 14.28 -3.00
CA VAL A 119 23.52 15.38 -2.40
C VAL A 119 24.66 15.86 -3.31
N GLU A 120 25.43 14.93 -3.90
CA GLU A 120 26.65 15.29 -4.65
C GLU A 120 26.36 15.65 -6.10
N LYS A 121 25.41 14.96 -6.74
CA LYS A 121 25.18 15.09 -8.19
C LYS A 121 23.97 15.95 -8.51
N GLY A 122 23.19 16.37 -7.51
CA GLY A 122 21.86 16.96 -7.72
C GLY A 122 20.94 16.04 -8.54
N LYS A 123 21.26 14.75 -8.56
CA LYS A 123 20.58 13.70 -9.33
C LYS A 123 20.16 12.64 -8.33
N GLY A 124 18.98 12.81 -7.78
CA GLY A 124 18.34 11.78 -6.99
C GLY A 124 16.85 12.05 -7.01
N ASP A 125 16.09 11.00 -7.13
CA ASP A 125 14.65 11.06 -6.97
C ASP A 125 14.35 10.82 -5.48
N PRO A 126 13.74 11.78 -4.76
CA PRO A 126 13.32 11.57 -3.36
C PRO A 126 12.48 10.30 -3.17
N VAL A 127 11.74 9.89 -4.20
CA VAL A 127 10.99 8.62 -4.21
C VAL A 127 11.93 7.42 -4.08
N GLN A 128 13.05 7.39 -4.80
CA GLN A 128 14.03 6.30 -4.73
C GLN A 128 14.71 6.21 -3.35
N ILE A 129 14.95 7.36 -2.70
CA ILE A 129 15.47 7.40 -1.33
C ILE A 129 14.44 6.81 -0.35
N ASN A 130 13.17 7.20 -0.49
CA ASN A 130 12.08 6.68 0.34
C ASN A 130 11.87 5.18 0.15
N GLU A 131 11.90 4.69 -1.09
CA GLU A 131 11.82 3.25 -1.39
C GLU A 131 12.98 2.47 -0.74
N ALA A 132 14.22 2.98 -0.85
CA ALA A 132 15.38 2.37 -0.22
C ALA A 132 15.26 2.34 1.32
N ILE A 133 14.73 3.41 1.93
CA ILE A 133 14.49 3.47 3.38
C ILE A 133 13.41 2.47 3.80
N ARG A 134 12.30 2.36 3.06
CA ARG A 134 11.25 1.36 3.34
C ARG A 134 11.80 -0.07 3.21
N TYR A 135 12.62 -0.32 2.20
CA TYR A 135 13.31 -1.61 2.05
C TYR A 135 14.21 -1.90 3.25
N GLY A 136 15.03 -0.92 3.68
CA GLY A 136 15.87 -1.05 4.87
C GLY A 136 15.09 -1.35 6.15
N LYS A 137 13.97 -0.66 6.38
CA LYS A 137 13.07 -0.96 7.52
C LYS A 137 12.57 -2.40 7.47
N ARG A 138 12.16 -2.88 6.30
CA ARG A 138 11.70 -4.27 6.13
C ARG A 138 12.79 -5.29 6.46
N GLN A 139 14.03 -5.09 5.99
CA GLN A 139 15.14 -6.00 6.32
C GLN A 139 15.50 -5.97 7.81
N PHE A 140 15.32 -4.82 8.47
CA PHE A 140 15.49 -4.72 9.92
C PHE A 140 14.43 -5.56 10.67
N ASP A 141 13.17 -5.52 10.23
CA ASP A 141 12.12 -6.35 10.81
C ASP A 141 12.36 -7.85 10.58
N GLU A 142 12.87 -8.25 9.40
CA GLU A 142 13.27 -9.64 9.09
C GLU A 142 14.42 -10.11 9.99
N LEU A 143 15.40 -9.25 10.26
CA LEU A 143 16.48 -9.53 11.21
C LEU A 143 15.95 -9.73 12.64
N LEU A 144 15.02 -8.87 13.09
CA LEU A 144 14.39 -9.01 14.40
C LEU A 144 13.59 -10.31 14.52
N ASP A 145 12.92 -10.72 13.45
CA ASP A 145 12.23 -12.02 13.38
C ASP A 145 13.21 -13.19 13.46
N ALA A 146 14.30 -13.17 12.68
CA ALA A 146 15.34 -14.20 12.73
C ALA A 146 16.03 -14.32 14.09
N ALA A 147 16.18 -13.20 14.80
CA ALA A 147 16.71 -13.15 16.16
C ALA A 147 15.70 -13.64 17.21
N GLY A 148 14.46 -13.96 16.81
CA GLY A 148 13.39 -14.36 17.71
C GLY A 148 12.85 -13.22 18.59
N MET A 149 13.09 -11.96 18.19
CA MET A 149 12.71 -10.76 18.92
C MET A 149 11.31 -10.25 18.54
N ASN A 150 10.70 -10.76 17.45
CA ASN A 150 9.30 -10.51 17.06
C ASN A 150 8.29 -11.47 17.71
N LYS A 151 8.68 -12.21 18.77
CA LYS A 151 7.70 -12.99 19.53
C LYS A 151 6.81 -12.04 20.31
N GLU A 152 5.57 -11.90 19.88
CA GLU A 152 4.48 -11.41 20.71
C GLU A 152 4.52 -12.22 22.02
N SER A 153 4.73 -11.52 23.14
CA SER A 153 4.50 -12.07 24.47
C SER A 153 3.04 -12.54 24.51
N ASP A 154 2.83 -13.84 24.68
CA ASP A 154 1.52 -14.47 24.94
C ASP A 154 0.77 -13.79 26.10
#